data_AF-A0AAF0ZQK3-F1
#
_entry.id   AF-A0AAF0ZQK3-F1
#
_cell.length_a   1.000
_cell.length_b   1.000
_cell.length_c   1.000
_cell.angle_alpha   90.00
_cell.angle_beta   90.00
_cell.angle_gamma   90.00
#
_symmetry.space_group_name_H-M   'P 1'
#
loop_
_entity.id
_entity.type
_entity.pdbx_description
1 polymer ?
#
loop_
_entity_poly.entity_id
_entity_poly.type
_entity_poly.pdbx_seq_one_letter_code
_entity_poly.pdbx_strand_id
1 'polypeptide(L)'
;MNATYMKEYKASKLEAYVEARRKITNAWKEINTEFLYSIYIEVPTSVLKLAMKFARLVDIFQGDDFTDSTKFLKDVITMMLVERVNI
;
A
#
# COMPACT_ATOMS: atom_id res chain seq x y z
N MET A 1 1.26 14.17 -0.11
CA MET A 1 0.99 14.15 1.34
C MET A 1 0.38 15.48 1.74
N ASN A 2 -0.87 15.44 2.20
CA ASN A 2 -1.87 16.41 1.79
C ASN A 2 -1.72 17.74 2.52
N ALA A 3 -1.56 18.82 1.75
CA ALA A 3 -1.61 20.20 2.22
C ALA A 3 -2.82 20.48 3.14
N THR A 4 -3.90 19.72 2.95
CA THR A 4 -5.12 19.71 3.76
C THR A 4 -4.87 19.39 5.24
N TYR A 5 -4.13 18.34 5.60
CA TYR A 5 -3.90 17.97 7.01
C TYR A 5 -3.07 19.04 7.73
N MET A 6 -2.01 19.52 7.07
CA MET A 6 -1.19 20.61 7.61
C MET A 6 -2.00 21.88 7.81
N LYS A 7 -2.93 22.20 6.89
CA LYS A 7 -3.81 23.37 6.98
C LYS A 7 -4.86 23.23 8.08
N GLU A 8 -5.51 22.09 8.18
CA GLU A 8 -6.59 21.82 9.16
C GLU A 8 -6.06 21.78 10.59
N TYR A 9 -4.93 21.12 10.79
CA TYR A 9 -4.39 20.87 12.13
C TYR A 9 -3.20 21.77 12.49
N LYS A 10 -2.86 22.74 11.62
CA LYS A 10 -1.65 23.59 11.75
C LYS A 10 -0.37 22.78 12.00
N ALA A 11 -0.34 21.56 11.44
CA ALA A 11 0.73 20.60 11.65
C ALA A 11 1.87 20.83 10.65
N SER A 12 3.09 20.51 11.06
CA SER A 12 4.26 20.42 10.19
C SER A 12 4.14 19.26 9.19
N LYS A 13 4.96 19.30 8.14
CA LYS A 13 5.07 18.18 7.19
C LYS A 13 5.48 16.88 7.86
N LEU A 14 6.37 16.93 8.87
CA LEU A 14 6.80 15.74 9.59
C LEU A 14 5.67 15.14 10.43
N GLU A 15 4.91 15.96 11.15
CA GLU A 15 3.75 15.49 11.92
C GLU A 15 2.68 14.87 11.02
N ALA A 16 2.40 15.51 9.87
CA ALA A 16 1.50 14.96 8.87
C ALA A 16 1.98 13.59 8.34
N TYR A 17 3.30 13.41 8.19
CA TYR A 17 3.89 12.14 7.74
C TYR A 17 3.75 11.05 8.80
N VAL A 18 4.10 11.37 10.04
CA VAL A 18 4.02 10.46 11.18
C VAL A 18 2.58 9.99 11.37
N GLU A 19 1.61 10.91 11.29
CA GLU A 19 0.19 10.56 11.42
C GLU A 19 -0.29 9.68 10.26
N ALA A 20 0.11 9.99 9.01
CA ALA A 20 -0.22 9.14 7.87
C ALA A 20 0.34 7.72 8.04
N ARG A 21 1.60 7.58 8.47
CA ARG A 21 2.21 6.27 8.75
C ARG A 21 1.52 5.53 9.90
N ARG A 22 1.08 6.25 10.94
CA ARG A 22 0.30 5.68 12.04
C ARG A 22 -1.04 5.13 11.54
N LYS A 23 -1.77 5.89 10.71
CA LYS A 23 -3.03 5.46 10.10
C LYS A 23 -2.86 4.24 9.20
N ILE A 24 -1.84 4.23 8.34
CA ILE A 24 -1.51 3.07 7.49
C ILE A 24 -1.21 1.83 8.35
N THR A 25 -0.38 1.98 9.38
CA THR A 25 -0.05 0.88 10.31
C THR A 25 -1.30 0.31 10.99
N ASN A 26 -2.22 1.17 11.42
CA ASN A 26 -3.46 0.73 12.04
C ASN A 26 -4.39 0.05 11.04
N ALA A 27 -4.54 0.60 9.83
CA ALA A 27 -5.32 -0.02 8.77
C ALA A 27 -4.80 -1.42 8.40
N TRP A 28 -3.48 -1.63 8.39
CA TRP A 28 -2.90 -2.95 8.20
C TRP A 28 -3.28 -3.95 9.29
N LYS A 29 -3.38 -3.52 10.55
CA LYS A 29 -3.87 -4.38 11.65
C LYS A 29 -5.34 -4.75 11.46
N GLU A 30 -6.17 -3.77 11.10
CA GLU A 30 -7.60 -3.97 10.82
C GLU A 30 -7.79 -4.95 9.65
N ILE A 31 -7.09 -4.74 8.53
CA ILE A 31 -7.10 -5.64 7.36
C ILE A 31 -6.76 -7.08 7.76
N ASN A 32 -5.74 -7.29 8.61
CA ASN A 32 -5.36 -8.63 9.03
C ASN A 32 -6.45 -9.31 9.88
N THR A 33 -7.05 -8.57 10.81
CA THR A 33 -8.17 -9.08 11.63
C THR A 33 -9.38 -9.42 10.76
N GLU A 34 -9.79 -8.51 9.88
CA GLU A 34 -10.95 -8.71 9.00
C GLU A 34 -10.72 -9.82 7.97
N PHE A 35 -9.50 -9.98 7.47
CA PHE A 35 -9.16 -11.08 6.57
C PHE A 35 -9.33 -12.45 7.24
N LEU A 36 -8.89 -12.60 8.49
CA LEU A 36 -9.07 -13.83 9.26
C LEU A 36 -10.54 -14.08 9.60
N TYR A 37 -11.26 -13.04 10.02
CA TYR A 37 -12.69 -13.12 10.27
C TYR A 37 -13.46 -13.52 9.00
N SER A 38 -13.11 -12.94 7.84
CA SER A 38 -13.73 -13.26 6.55
C SER A 38 -13.51 -14.72 6.13
N ILE A 39 -12.35 -15.29 6.45
CA ILE A 39 -12.10 -16.74 6.25
C ILE A 39 -13.02 -17.56 7.16
N TYR A 40 -13.19 -17.16 8.42
CA TYR A 40 -14.06 -17.83 9.37
C TYR A 40 -15.54 -17.84 8.94
N ILE A 41 -16.04 -16.73 8.38
CA ILE A 41 -17.41 -16.64 7.84
C ILE A 41 -17.53 -17.14 6.38
N GLU A 42 -16.56 -17.92 5.91
CA GLU A 42 -16.56 -18.61 4.61
C GLU A 42 -16.67 -17.69 3.39
N VAL A 43 -16.17 -16.45 3.47
CA VAL A 43 -16.04 -15.59 2.29
C VAL A 43 -15.05 -16.25 1.31
N PRO A 44 -15.36 -16.30 0.00
CA PRO A 44 -14.47 -16.90 -0.98
C PRO A 44 -13.05 -16.32 -0.91
N THR A 45 -12.08 -17.18 -0.62
CA THR A 45 -10.69 -16.77 -0.42
C THR A 45 -10.08 -16.11 -1.66
N SER A 46 -10.61 -16.39 -2.85
CA SER A 46 -10.22 -15.72 -4.11
C SER A 46 -10.47 -14.21 -4.06
N VAL A 47 -11.62 -13.78 -3.54
CA VAL A 47 -11.98 -12.37 -3.37
C VAL A 47 -11.08 -11.71 -2.34
N LEU A 48 -10.84 -12.38 -1.21
CA LEU A 48 -9.96 -11.87 -0.15
C LEU A 48 -8.52 -11.70 -0.64
N LYS A 49 -8.00 -12.69 -1.39
CA LYS A 49 -6.67 -12.64 -2.00
C LYS A 49 -6.54 -11.49 -3.00
N LEU A 50 -7.58 -11.20 -3.77
CA LEU A 50 -7.58 -10.09 -4.72
C LEU A 50 -7.49 -8.74 -4.00
N ALA A 51 -8.33 -8.52 -2.98
CA ALA A 51 -8.29 -7.30 -2.16
C ALA A 51 -6.92 -7.11 -1.50
N MET A 52 -6.36 -8.19 -0.93
CA MET A 52 -5.03 -8.18 -0.32
C MET A 52 -3.91 -7.84 -1.32
N LYS A 53 -3.98 -8.34 -2.56
CA LYS A 53 -3.01 -8.00 -3.62
C LYS A 53 -3.01 -6.51 -3.93
N PHE A 54 -4.17 -5.87 -4.00
CA PHE A 54 -4.26 -4.42 -4.23
C PHE A 54 -3.71 -3.61 -3.07
N ALA A 55 -4.04 -3.97 -1.82
CA ALA A 55 -3.49 -3.30 -0.64
C ALA A 55 -1.96 -3.36 -0.62
N ARG A 56 -1.37 -4.53 -0.92
CA ARG A 56 0.08 -4.70 -0.99
C ARG A 56 0.70 -3.93 -2.15
N LEU A 57 0.06 -3.89 -3.32
CA LEU A 57 0.56 -3.14 -4.47
C LEU A 57 0.74 -1.66 -4.14
N VAL A 58 -0.26 -1.06 -3.48
CA VAL A 58 -0.22 0.36 -3.09
C VAL A 58 0.87 0.63 -2.05
N ASP A 59 1.11 -0.30 -1.11
CA ASP A 59 2.14 -0.15 -0.07
C ASP A 59 3.58 -0.23 -0.62
N ILE A 60 3.78 -0.87 -1.78
CA ILE A 60 5.08 -0.96 -2.46
C ILE A 60 5.43 0.36 -3.19
N PHE A 61 4.43 1.16 -3.57
CA PHE A 61 4.68 2.41 -4.30
C PHE A 61 5.44 3.43 -3.45
N GLN A 62 6.47 4.03 -4.06
CA GLN A 62 7.27 5.08 -3.47
C GLN A 62 6.96 6.43 -4.12
N GLY A 63 6.47 7.38 -3.33
CA GLY A 63 6.21 8.74 -3.82
C GLY A 63 5.21 8.76 -4.98
N ASP A 64 5.68 9.09 -6.17
CA ASP A 64 4.87 9.26 -7.39
C ASP A 64 5.12 8.16 -8.43
N ASP A 65 5.59 6.99 -7.97
CA ASP A 65 5.90 5.80 -8.78
C ASP A 65 4.82 5.42 -9.80
N PHE A 66 3.56 5.71 -9.50
CA PHE A 66 2.44 5.36 -10.37
C PHE A 66 2.31 6.28 -11.60
N THR A 67 2.68 7.55 -11.46
CA THR A 67 2.56 8.54 -12.56
C THR A 67 3.90 8.84 -13.22
N ASP A 68 5.01 8.56 -12.55
CA ASP A 68 6.36 8.75 -13.05
C ASP A 68 7.04 7.41 -13.37
N SER A 69 7.02 7.05 -14.66
CA SER A 69 7.65 5.84 -15.18
C SER A 69 9.17 5.77 -15.04
N THR A 70 9.84 6.84 -14.60
CA THR A 70 11.28 6.85 -14.35
C THR A 70 11.66 6.34 -12.96
N LYS A 71 10.67 6.01 -12.13
CA LYS A 71 10.85 5.66 -10.71
C LYS A 71 10.87 4.15 -10.46
N PHE A 72 10.95 3.80 -9.18
CA PHE A 72 11.21 2.46 -8.65
C PHE A 72 10.29 1.38 -9.24
N LEU A 73 9.02 1.71 -9.49
CA LEU A 73 8.07 0.76 -10.05
C LEU A 73 8.50 0.18 -11.41
N LYS A 74 9.19 0.96 -12.26
CA LYS A 74 9.71 0.48 -13.55
C LYS A 74 10.74 -0.64 -13.35
N ASP A 75 11.63 -0.49 -12.39
CA ASP A 75 12.68 -1.47 -12.10
C ASP A 75 12.06 -2.76 -11.55
N VAL A 76 11.07 -2.64 -10.67
CA VAL A 76 10.30 -3.80 -10.16
C VAL A 76 9.60 -4.54 -11.30
N ILE A 77 8.92 -3.83 -12.21
CA ILE A 77 8.25 -4.44 -13.36
C ILE A 77 9.26 -5.14 -14.27
N THR A 78 10.40 -4.50 -14.53
CA THR A 78 11.45 -5.06 -15.39
C THR A 78 11.99 -6.36 -14.80
N MET A 79 12.37 -6.34 -13.52
CA MET A 79 12.88 -7.52 -12.80
C MET A 79 11.86 -8.66 -12.73
N MET A 80 10.57 -8.35 -12.54
CA MET A 80 9.54 -9.38 -12.32
C MET A 80 8.92 -9.93 -13.61
N LEU A 81 8.81 -9.12 -14.66
CA LEU A 81 7.99 -9.45 -15.84
C LEU A 81 8.76 -9.42 -17.16
N VAL A 82 9.97 -8.84 -17.20
CA VAL A 82 10.79 -8.73 -18.42
C VAL A 82 12.02 -9.60 -18.33
N GLU A 83 12.75 -9.51 -17.22
CA GLU A 83 13.97 -10.26 -17.01
C GLU A 83 13.66 -11.72 -16.72
N ARG A 84 14.39 -12.61 -17.40
CA ARG A 84 14.36 -14.03 -17.10
C ARG A 84 15.25 -14.32 -15.91
N VAL A 85 14.79 -15.21 -15.03
CA VAL A 85 15.66 -15.78 -14.01
C VAL A 85 16.66 -16.69 -14.73
N ASN A 86 17.95 -16.40 -14.61
CA ASN A 86 18.98 -17.32 -15.09
C ASN A 86 19.04 -18.49 -14.10
N ILE A 87 18.85 -19.70 -14.62
CA ILE A 87 18.88 -20.98 -13.89
C ILE A 87 20.13 -21.74 -14.31
#